data_AF-A0A318JN50-F1
#
_entry.id   AF-A0A318JN50-F1
#
_cell.length_a   1.000
_cell.length_b   1.000
_cell.length_c   1.000
_cell.angle_alpha   90.00
_cell.angle_beta   90.00
_cell.angle_gamma   90.00
#
_symmetry.space_group_name_H-M   'P 1'
#
loop_
_entity.id
_entity.type
_entity.pdbx_description
1 polymer ?
#
loop_
_entity_poly.entity_id
_entity_poly.type
_entity_poly.pdbx_seq_one_letter_code
_entity_poly.pdbx_strand_id
1 'polypeptide(L)'
;MTLVLRLLLLLLAIWLLGKVLRSSAQKLRPATSTLPPLAERIDAILPQTQCGQCGHAGCLPYAQALARGEDSINRCPPGGEDGIRKLAALLHTDYLPFAADAPPQKPKAVALIDEATCIGCTLCIQACPVDAILGSAKQMHTVLADECTGCELCLAPCPVDCISMRPATSQPADWRWGYPVIAIKAVKPGSSS
;
A
#
# COMPACT_ATOMS: atom_id res chain seq x y z
N MET A 1 37.53 -28.93 -40.59
CA MET A 1 37.99 -27.59 -40.12
C MET A 1 36.87 -26.55 -40.10
N THR A 2 36.10 -26.37 -41.18
CA THR A 2 35.04 -25.35 -41.26
C THR A 2 33.87 -25.56 -40.27
N LEU A 3 33.49 -26.81 -39.99
CA LEU A 3 32.41 -27.13 -39.05
C LEU A 3 32.78 -26.82 -37.59
N VAL A 4 34.01 -27.16 -37.19
CA VAL A 4 34.56 -26.84 -35.86
C VAL A 4 34.69 -25.33 -35.66
N LEU A 5 35.16 -24.59 -36.68
CA LEU A 5 35.25 -23.13 -36.64
C LEU A 5 33.87 -22.46 -36.50
N ARG A 6 32.85 -22.95 -37.21
CA ARG A 6 31.46 -22.45 -37.09
C ARG A 6 30.88 -22.71 -35.71
N LEU A 7 31.16 -23.88 -35.11
CA LEU A 7 30.67 -24.21 -33.77
C LEU A 7 31.32 -23.31 -32.70
N LEU A 8 32.63 -23.03 -32.81
CA LEU A 8 33.33 -22.11 -31.92
C LEU A 8 32.82 -20.67 -32.04
N LEU A 9 32.55 -20.19 -33.25
CA LEU A 9 31.97 -18.86 -33.48
C LEU A 9 30.55 -18.73 -32.91
N LEU A 10 29.73 -19.78 -33.04
CA LEU A 10 28.38 -19.82 -32.44
C LEU A 10 28.45 -19.79 -30.91
N LEU A 11 29.35 -20.59 -30.29
CA LEU A 11 29.53 -20.60 -28.84
C LEU A 11 30.04 -19.25 -28.31
N LEU A 12 30.95 -18.58 -29.02
CA LEU A 12 31.42 -17.24 -28.70
C LEU A 12 30.27 -16.21 -28.76
N ALA A 13 29.46 -16.26 -29.81
CA ALA A 13 28.31 -15.36 -29.97
C ALA A 13 27.28 -15.53 -28.86
N ILE A 14 26.97 -16.78 -28.47
CA ILE A 14 26.05 -17.09 -27.36
C ILE A 14 26.62 -16.55 -26.04
N TRP A 15 27.92 -16.72 -25.79
CA TRP A 15 28.57 -16.20 -24.58
C TRP A 15 28.56 -14.67 -24.51
N LEU A 16 28.83 -13.99 -25.64
CA LEU A 16 28.78 -12.54 -25.74
C LEU A 16 27.36 -12.02 -25.52
N LEU A 17 26.36 -12.62 -26.17
CA LEU A 17 24.95 -12.29 -25.99
C LEU A 17 24.52 -12.49 -24.53
N GLY A 18 24.91 -13.61 -23.91
CA GLY A 18 24.66 -13.89 -22.50
C GLY A 18 25.29 -12.84 -21.56
N LYS A 19 26.50 -12.35 -21.86
CA LYS A 19 27.13 -11.25 -21.10
C LYS A 19 26.38 -9.94 -21.23
N VAL A 20 25.93 -9.59 -22.43
CA VAL A 20 25.13 -8.37 -22.67
C VAL A 20 23.80 -8.46 -21.93
N LEU A 21 23.08 -9.58 -22.09
CA LEU A 21 21.81 -9.81 -21.40
C LEU A 21 21.97 -9.80 -19.87
N ARG A 22 23.05 -10.39 -19.32
CA ARG A 22 23.34 -10.35 -17.89
C ARG A 22 23.63 -8.94 -17.38
N SER A 23 24.43 -8.16 -18.11
CA SER A 23 24.75 -6.77 -17.76
C SER A 23 23.50 -5.88 -17.78
N SER A 24 22.68 -5.99 -18.83
CA SER A 24 21.40 -5.28 -18.92
C SER A 24 20.45 -5.70 -17.81
N ALA A 25 20.34 -6.99 -17.52
CA ALA A 25 19.53 -7.49 -16.41
C ALA A 25 20.02 -6.98 -15.05
N GLN A 26 21.33 -6.83 -14.82
CA GLN A 26 21.87 -6.25 -13.59
C GLN A 26 21.52 -4.76 -13.44
N LYS A 27 21.53 -3.99 -14.54
CA LYS A 27 21.11 -2.58 -14.53
C LYS A 27 19.60 -2.40 -14.36
N LEU A 28 18.82 -3.34 -14.88
CA LEU A 28 17.35 -3.35 -14.81
C LEU A 28 16.80 -4.10 -13.60
N ARG A 29 17.67 -4.70 -12.76
CA ARG A 29 17.25 -5.26 -11.48
C ARG A 29 16.66 -4.10 -10.68
N PRO A 30 15.37 -4.16 -10.27
CA PRO A 30 14.89 -3.26 -9.24
C PRO A 30 15.85 -3.40 -8.07
N ALA A 31 16.21 -2.30 -7.41
CA ALA A 31 17.10 -2.31 -6.27
C ALA A 31 16.44 -3.09 -5.12
N THR A 32 16.51 -4.41 -5.16
CA THR A 32 16.27 -5.26 -4.00
C THR A 32 17.42 -5.00 -3.04
N SER A 33 17.07 -4.28 -1.97
CA SER A 33 17.77 -4.12 -0.70
C SER A 33 19.19 -3.54 -0.74
N THR A 34 19.29 -2.24 -0.98
CA THR A 34 20.25 -1.38 -0.24
C THR A 34 19.49 -0.33 0.56
N LEU A 35 18.44 -0.79 1.25
CA LEU A 35 17.80 0.00 2.29
C LEU A 35 18.63 -0.17 3.57
N PRO A 36 18.73 0.86 4.43
CA PRO A 36 19.16 0.60 5.80
C PRO A 36 18.26 -0.52 6.37
N PRO A 37 18.79 -1.46 7.16
CA PRO A 37 17.99 -2.54 7.76
C PRO A 37 16.76 -2.03 8.54
N LEU A 38 16.73 -0.73 8.86
CA LEU A 38 15.60 -0.05 9.48
C LEU A 38 14.42 0.22 8.53
N ALA A 39 14.65 0.69 7.29
CA ALA A 39 13.55 1.07 6.39
C ALA A 39 12.71 -0.14 5.98
N GLU A 40 13.33 -1.30 5.78
CA GLU A 40 12.61 -2.56 5.51
C GLU A 40 11.76 -3.00 6.71
N ARG A 41 12.27 -2.83 7.94
CA ARG A 41 11.51 -3.13 9.17
C ARG A 41 10.34 -2.19 9.35
N ILE A 42 10.49 -0.91 8.99
CA ILE A 42 9.40 0.07 8.99
C ILE A 42 8.37 -0.32 7.93
N ASP A 43 8.79 -0.61 6.70
CA ASP A 43 7.89 -0.98 5.61
C ASP A 43 7.05 -2.21 5.97
N ALA A 44 7.65 -3.22 6.60
CA ALA A 44 6.94 -4.41 7.08
C ALA A 44 5.86 -4.11 8.16
N ILE A 45 5.92 -2.97 8.85
CA ILE A 45 4.90 -2.53 9.82
C ILE A 45 3.77 -1.77 9.13
N LEU A 46 4.06 -1.09 8.03
CA LEU A 46 3.07 -0.30 7.28
C LEU A 46 2.00 -1.21 6.68
N PRO A 47 0.79 -0.68 6.43
CA PRO A 47 -0.36 -1.50 6.02
C PRO A 47 -0.30 -1.99 4.56
N GLN A 48 0.78 -1.70 3.83
CA GLN A 48 1.02 -2.14 2.45
C GLN A 48 -0.10 -1.81 1.45
N THR A 49 -0.91 -0.77 1.72
CA THR A 49 -2.03 -0.39 0.86
C THR A 49 -1.64 0.44 -0.36
N GLN A 50 -0.42 0.99 -0.36
CA GLN A 50 0.11 1.89 -1.41
C GLN A 50 -0.84 3.05 -1.78
N CYS A 51 -1.67 3.51 -0.84
CA CYS A 51 -2.74 4.49 -1.09
C CYS A 51 -2.26 5.94 -1.27
N GLY A 52 -1.03 6.26 -0.86
CA GLY A 52 -0.43 7.59 -0.95
C GLY A 52 -1.08 8.71 -0.13
N GLN A 53 -2.02 8.39 0.77
CA GLN A 53 -2.71 9.39 1.58
C GLN A 53 -1.78 10.16 2.53
N CYS A 54 -0.65 9.56 2.95
CA CYS A 54 0.35 10.24 3.76
C CYS A 54 1.21 11.27 2.98
N GLY A 55 0.98 11.46 1.68
CA GLY A 55 1.75 12.35 0.81
C GLY A 55 2.94 11.70 0.10
N HIS A 56 3.20 10.43 0.38
CA HIS A 56 4.24 9.64 -0.30
C HIS A 56 3.64 8.78 -1.42
N ALA A 57 4.45 8.36 -2.39
CA ALA A 57 3.98 7.52 -3.51
C ALA A 57 3.54 6.10 -3.08
N GLY A 58 3.87 5.67 -1.87
CA GLY A 58 3.55 4.35 -1.34
C GLY A 58 4.10 4.13 0.07
N CYS A 59 3.98 2.91 0.58
CA CYS A 59 4.48 2.53 1.90
C CYS A 59 6.01 2.60 1.97
N LEU A 60 6.71 2.06 0.97
CA LEU A 60 8.17 2.01 0.98
C LEU A 60 8.84 3.40 0.96
N PRO A 61 8.44 4.36 0.11
CA PRO A 61 9.00 5.72 0.17
C PRO A 61 8.76 6.41 1.53
N TYR A 62 7.59 6.19 2.13
CA TYR A 62 7.32 6.69 3.47
C TYR A 62 8.22 6.03 4.52
N ALA A 63 8.41 4.71 4.45
CA ALA A 63 9.30 3.98 5.33
C ALA A 63 10.76 4.46 5.23
N GLN A 64 11.21 4.78 4.02
CA GLN A 64 12.52 5.38 3.78
C GLN A 64 12.65 6.77 4.40
N ALA A 65 11.63 7.63 4.25
CA ALA A 65 11.62 8.96 4.85
C ALA A 65 11.67 8.88 6.40
N LEU A 66 10.92 7.95 6.99
CA LEU A 66 10.97 7.67 8.42
C LEU A 66 12.36 7.17 8.86
N ALA A 67 12.97 6.25 8.12
CA ALA A 67 14.31 5.75 8.42
C ALA A 67 15.40 6.83 8.34
N ARG A 68 15.19 7.87 7.52
CA ARG A 68 16.08 9.04 7.40
C ARG A 68 15.74 10.18 8.38
N GLY A 69 14.63 10.07 9.12
CA GLY A 69 14.15 11.14 10.01
C GLY A 69 13.60 12.36 9.27
N GLU A 70 13.22 12.20 8.01
CA GLU A 70 12.67 13.29 7.16
C GLU A 70 11.17 13.50 7.37
N ASP A 71 10.48 12.54 7.97
CA ASP A 71 9.05 12.59 8.22
C ASP A 71 8.67 11.95 9.57
N SER A 72 7.39 12.07 9.93
CA SER A 72 6.80 11.75 11.22
C SER A 72 5.94 10.49 11.16
N ILE A 73 5.95 9.69 12.23
CA ILE A 73 5.30 8.37 12.31
C ILE A 73 3.76 8.40 12.31
N ASN A 74 3.17 9.60 12.46
CA ASN A 74 1.75 9.84 12.74
C ASN A 74 0.95 10.37 11.54
N ARG A 75 1.41 10.05 10.32
CA ARG A 75 0.82 10.55 9.07
C ARG A 75 0.08 9.51 8.24
N CYS A 76 0.13 8.22 8.59
CA CYS A 76 -0.48 7.15 7.80
C CYS A 76 -1.94 6.90 8.22
N PRO A 77 -2.96 7.33 7.46
CA PRO A 77 -4.35 7.13 7.85
C PRO A 77 -4.77 5.65 7.96
N PRO A 78 -4.42 4.74 7.03
CA PRO A 78 -4.79 3.33 7.17
C PRO A 78 -4.00 2.59 8.25
N GLY A 79 -2.82 3.09 8.64
CA GLY A 79 -2.04 2.53 9.74
C GLY A 79 -2.63 2.86 11.11
N GLY A 80 -3.28 4.01 11.23
CA GLY A 80 -3.98 4.44 12.42
C GLY A 80 -3.09 4.51 13.67
N GLU A 81 -3.74 4.53 14.83
CA GLU A 81 -3.07 4.57 16.14
C GLU A 81 -2.18 3.35 16.41
N ASP A 82 -2.61 2.16 15.96
CA ASP A 82 -1.84 0.93 16.11
C ASP A 82 -0.54 0.96 15.31
N GLY A 83 -0.58 1.50 14.09
CA GLY A 83 0.59 1.73 13.26
C GLY A 83 1.57 2.67 13.94
N ILE A 84 1.09 3.79 14.47
CA ILE A 84 1.92 4.76 15.22
C ILE A 84 2.63 4.08 16.39
N ARG A 85 1.91 3.31 17.21
CA ARG A 85 2.49 2.62 18.36
C ARG A 85 3.57 1.62 17.96
N LYS A 86 3.33 0.83 16.91
CA LYS A 86 4.32 -0.13 16.39
C LYS A 86 5.57 0.58 15.85
N LEU A 87 5.39 1.68 15.13
CA LEU A 87 6.49 2.51 14.62
C LEU A 87 7.28 3.17 15.75
N ALA A 88 6.60 3.73 16.75
CA ALA A 88 7.21 4.32 17.94
C ALA A 88 8.08 3.29 18.69
N ALA A 89 7.55 2.08 18.89
CA ALA A 89 8.28 0.98 19.52
C ALA A 89 9.50 0.55 18.69
N LEU A 90 9.38 0.50 17.35
CA LEU A 90 10.48 0.11 16.47
C LEU A 90 11.60 1.16 16.44
N LEU A 91 11.24 2.44 16.41
CA LEU A 91 12.15 3.57 16.28
C LEU A 91 12.67 4.09 17.63
N HIS A 92 12.20 3.52 18.74
CA HIS A 92 12.50 3.96 20.09
C HIS A 92 12.21 5.46 20.30
N THR A 93 11.08 5.92 19.75
CA THR A 93 10.60 7.31 19.88
C THR A 93 9.31 7.36 20.69
N ASP A 94 8.98 8.54 21.21
CA ASP A 94 7.72 8.76 21.93
C ASP A 94 6.52 8.65 20.98
N TYR A 95 5.40 8.22 21.55
CA TYR A 95 4.13 8.22 20.84
C TYR A 95 3.69 9.65 20.49
N LEU A 96 3.35 9.85 19.21
CA LEU A 96 2.80 11.09 18.69
C LEU A 96 1.32 10.88 18.34
N PRO A 97 0.39 11.76 18.77
CA PRO A 97 -0.99 11.68 18.35
C PRO A 97 -1.09 11.90 16.83
N PHE A 98 -2.14 11.39 16.19
CA PHE A 98 -2.33 11.56 14.74
C PHE A 98 -2.20 13.02 14.30
N ALA A 99 -1.45 13.26 13.22
CA ALA A 99 -1.14 14.62 12.77
C ALA A 99 -2.42 15.35 12.34
N ALA A 100 -2.64 16.57 12.82
CA ALA A 100 -3.84 17.34 12.53
C ALA A 100 -3.96 17.78 11.05
N ASP A 101 -2.82 17.85 10.35
CA ASP A 101 -2.71 18.17 8.93
C ASP A 101 -2.70 16.92 8.03
N ALA A 102 -2.69 15.71 8.60
CA ALA A 102 -2.82 14.47 7.84
C ALA A 102 -4.29 14.16 7.51
N PRO A 103 -4.57 13.41 6.43
CA PRO A 103 -5.95 13.05 6.10
C PRO A 103 -6.60 12.25 7.23
N PRO A 104 -7.89 12.50 7.52
CA PRO A 104 -8.58 11.84 8.61
C PRO A 104 -8.61 10.32 8.40
N GLN A 105 -8.51 9.57 9.51
CA GLN A 105 -8.73 8.14 9.51
C GLN A 105 -10.20 7.87 9.15
N LYS A 106 -10.43 7.23 7.99
CA LYS A 106 -11.76 6.76 7.59
C LYS A 106 -11.96 5.33 8.08
N PRO A 107 -13.19 4.93 8.47
CA PRO A 107 -13.49 3.53 8.74
C PRO A 107 -13.25 2.69 7.48
N LYS A 108 -12.86 1.41 7.65
CA LYS A 108 -12.62 0.50 6.52
C LYS A 108 -13.87 0.47 5.64
N ALA A 109 -13.69 0.74 4.36
CA ALA A 109 -14.73 0.69 3.34
C ALA A 109 -14.28 -0.24 2.20
N VAL A 110 -15.23 -0.88 1.55
CA VAL A 110 -15.02 -1.77 0.41
C VAL A 110 -15.64 -1.11 -0.81
N ALA A 111 -14.92 -1.14 -1.94
CA ALA A 111 -15.45 -0.69 -3.22
C ALA A 111 -16.47 -1.71 -3.75
N LEU A 112 -17.61 -1.22 -4.24
CA LEU A 112 -18.65 -2.00 -4.90
C LEU A 112 -18.84 -1.46 -6.32
N ILE A 113 -18.74 -2.34 -7.31
CA ILE A 113 -18.96 -1.99 -8.72
C ILE A 113 -20.41 -2.30 -9.07
N ASP A 114 -21.12 -1.33 -9.63
CA ASP A 114 -22.45 -1.53 -10.18
C ASP A 114 -22.38 -2.32 -11.48
N GLU A 115 -22.94 -3.51 -11.41
CA GLU A 115 -23.00 -4.54 -12.43
C GLU A 115 -23.78 -4.07 -13.66
N ALA A 116 -24.82 -3.26 -13.47
CA ALA A 116 -25.66 -2.77 -14.57
C ALA A 116 -24.98 -1.68 -15.40
N THR A 117 -24.05 -0.94 -14.78
CA THR A 117 -23.41 0.25 -15.39
C THR A 117 -21.98 -0.05 -15.86
N CYS A 118 -21.34 -1.11 -15.35
CA CYS A 118 -19.97 -1.45 -15.70
C CYS A 118 -19.81 -1.86 -17.18
N ILE A 119 -18.95 -1.13 -17.90
CA ILE A 119 -18.66 -1.39 -19.34
C ILE A 119 -17.41 -2.27 -19.58
N GLY A 120 -16.72 -2.73 -18.54
CA GLY A 120 -15.54 -3.57 -18.70
C GLY A 120 -14.31 -2.87 -19.29
N CYS A 121 -14.05 -1.60 -18.92
CA CYS A 121 -12.95 -0.78 -19.46
C CYS A 121 -11.54 -1.07 -18.89
N THR A 122 -11.43 -1.96 -17.90
CA THR A 122 -10.21 -2.38 -17.17
C THR A 122 -9.36 -1.30 -16.48
N LEU A 123 -9.74 -0.02 -16.54
CA LEU A 123 -8.98 1.07 -15.88
C LEU A 123 -8.94 0.93 -14.35
N CYS A 124 -10.03 0.45 -13.75
CA CYS A 124 -10.08 0.19 -12.30
C CYS A 124 -9.11 -0.90 -11.86
N ILE A 125 -8.90 -1.95 -12.67
CA ILE A 125 -7.94 -3.03 -12.40
C ILE A 125 -6.53 -2.46 -12.36
N GLN A 126 -6.16 -1.64 -13.35
CA GLN A 126 -4.84 -1.00 -13.41
C GLN A 126 -4.55 -0.04 -12.26
N ALA A 127 -5.60 0.56 -11.69
CA ALA A 127 -5.50 1.48 -10.58
C ALA A 127 -5.47 0.79 -9.21
N CYS A 128 -5.83 -0.49 -9.13
CA CYS A 128 -5.90 -1.21 -7.87
C CYS A 128 -4.48 -1.66 -7.43
N PRO A 129 -3.92 -1.12 -6.33
CA PRO A 129 -2.56 -1.48 -5.92
C PRO A 129 -2.43 -2.87 -5.30
N VAL A 130 -3.55 -3.49 -4.93
CA VAL A 130 -3.62 -4.80 -4.25
C VAL A 130 -4.33 -5.85 -5.10
N ASP A 131 -4.61 -5.53 -6.37
CA ASP A 131 -5.27 -6.45 -7.32
C ASP A 131 -6.61 -7.04 -6.80
N ALA A 132 -7.36 -6.29 -5.99
CA ALA A 132 -8.64 -6.73 -5.43
C ALA A 132 -9.80 -6.75 -6.43
N ILE A 133 -9.59 -6.31 -7.68
CA ILE A 133 -10.64 -6.22 -8.71
C ILE A 133 -10.43 -7.30 -9.76
N LEU A 134 -11.45 -8.14 -9.95
CA LEU A 134 -11.44 -9.22 -10.94
C LEU A 134 -12.36 -8.90 -12.12
N GLY A 135 -11.93 -9.28 -13.32
CA GLY A 135 -12.75 -9.31 -14.53
C GLY A 135 -11.89 -9.24 -15.79
N SER A 136 -12.50 -8.92 -16.93
CA SER A 136 -11.84 -8.89 -18.24
C SER A 136 -12.37 -7.76 -19.10
N ALA A 137 -11.67 -7.47 -20.20
CA ALA A 137 -12.10 -6.46 -21.15
C ALA A 137 -13.51 -6.78 -21.68
N LYS A 138 -14.38 -5.76 -21.66
CA LYS A 138 -15.81 -5.86 -22.05
C LYS A 138 -16.63 -6.85 -21.22
N GLN A 139 -16.13 -7.26 -20.05
CA GLN A 139 -16.84 -8.07 -19.08
C GLN A 139 -17.01 -7.26 -17.79
N MET A 140 -18.04 -7.59 -17.03
CA MET A 140 -18.30 -6.99 -15.74
C MET A 140 -17.15 -7.28 -14.77
N HIS A 141 -16.71 -6.26 -14.04
CA HIS A 141 -15.73 -6.42 -12.97
C HIS A 141 -16.41 -6.60 -11.62
N THR A 142 -15.76 -7.30 -10.70
CA THR A 142 -16.21 -7.48 -9.32
C THR A 142 -15.04 -7.23 -8.36
N VAL A 143 -15.36 -6.80 -7.14
CA VAL A 143 -14.36 -6.54 -6.09
C VAL A 143 -14.37 -7.68 -5.08
N LEU A 144 -13.20 -8.23 -4.79
CA LEU A 144 -12.99 -9.14 -3.67
C LEU A 144 -12.95 -8.32 -2.38
N ALA A 145 -14.01 -8.40 -1.58
CA ALA A 145 -14.17 -7.58 -0.37
C ALA A 145 -13.05 -7.80 0.66
N ASP A 146 -12.53 -9.02 0.75
CA ASP A 146 -11.51 -9.40 1.72
C ASP A 146 -10.14 -8.78 1.40
N GLU A 147 -9.81 -8.66 0.10
CA GLU A 147 -8.57 -8.06 -0.39
C GLU A 147 -8.67 -6.54 -0.55
N CYS A 148 -9.89 -5.99 -0.59
CA CYS A 148 -10.10 -4.55 -0.76
C CYS A 148 -9.64 -3.77 0.48
N THR A 149 -8.64 -2.92 0.29
CA THR A 149 -8.09 -2.04 1.34
C THR A 149 -8.90 -0.75 1.54
N GLY A 150 -9.81 -0.44 0.63
CA GLY A 150 -10.60 0.80 0.68
C GLY A 150 -9.83 2.06 0.30
N CYS A 151 -8.77 1.94 -0.51
CA CYS A 151 -7.89 3.06 -0.88
C CYS A 151 -8.52 4.12 -1.81
N GLU A 152 -9.72 3.88 -2.35
CA GLU A 152 -10.47 4.81 -3.23
C GLU A 152 -9.79 5.13 -4.59
N LEU A 153 -8.61 4.56 -4.89
CA LEU A 153 -7.86 4.82 -6.13
C LEU A 153 -8.60 4.38 -7.42
N CYS A 154 -9.54 3.46 -7.31
CA CYS A 154 -10.33 2.97 -8.45
C CYS A 154 -11.47 3.91 -8.87
N LEU A 155 -11.85 4.90 -8.05
CA LEU A 155 -12.97 5.81 -8.33
C LEU A 155 -12.65 6.73 -9.51
N ALA A 156 -11.57 7.51 -9.41
CA ALA A 156 -11.23 8.54 -10.40
C ALA A 156 -10.97 8.00 -11.83
N PRO A 157 -10.37 6.80 -12.01
CA PRO A 157 -10.18 6.22 -13.35
C PRO A 157 -11.45 5.65 -13.99
N CYS A 158 -12.58 5.57 -13.28
CA CYS A 158 -13.81 4.99 -13.83
C CYS A 158 -14.52 5.99 -14.77
N PRO A 159 -14.63 5.73 -16.09
CA PRO A 159 -15.22 6.68 -17.03
C PRO A 159 -16.75 6.77 -16.97
N VAL A 160 -17.39 5.83 -16.26
CA VAL A 160 -18.85 5.73 -16.11
C VAL A 160 -19.29 5.87 -14.65
N ASP A 161 -18.34 6.19 -13.75
CA ASP A 161 -18.57 6.40 -12.32
C ASP A 161 -19.40 5.29 -11.63
N CYS A 162 -19.23 4.03 -12.06
CA CYS A 162 -20.00 2.88 -11.56
C CYS A 162 -19.51 2.29 -10.23
N ILE A 163 -18.58 2.95 -9.53
CA ILE A 163 -17.95 2.41 -8.32
C ILE A 163 -18.37 3.23 -7.10
N SER A 164 -18.82 2.55 -6.04
CA SER A 164 -19.25 3.17 -4.79
C SER A 164 -18.53 2.57 -3.59
N MET A 165 -18.23 3.39 -2.57
CA MET A 165 -17.64 2.90 -1.32
C MET A 165 -18.75 2.53 -0.34
N ARG A 166 -18.74 1.29 0.13
CA ARG A 166 -19.61 0.81 1.19
C ARG A 166 -18.79 0.58 2.46
N PRO A 167 -19.30 0.92 3.65
CA PRO A 167 -18.62 0.56 4.88
C PRO A 167 -18.40 -0.96 4.88
N ALA A 168 -17.20 -1.40 5.26
CA ALA A 168 -16.93 -2.81 5.46
C ALA A 168 -17.78 -3.23 6.67
N THR A 169 -18.98 -3.74 6.41
CA THR A 169 -19.85 -4.27 7.46
C THR A 169 -19.05 -5.34 8.18
N SER A 170 -18.76 -5.11 9.47
CA SER A 170 -18.28 -6.18 10.34
C SER A 170 -19.28 -7.32 10.20
N GLN A 171 -18.83 -8.48 9.71
CA GLN A 171 -19.66 -9.66 9.79
C GLN A 171 -20.07 -9.86 11.27
N PRO A 172 -21.21 -10.49 11.57
CA PRO A 172 -21.60 -10.76 12.96
C PRO A 172 -20.51 -11.46 13.79
N ALA A 173 -19.60 -12.19 13.12
CA ALA A 173 -18.42 -12.82 13.72
C ALA A 173 -17.30 -11.84 14.14
N ASP A 174 -17.18 -10.67 13.48
CA ASP A 174 -16.20 -9.62 13.77
C ASP A 174 -16.75 -8.49 14.65
N TRP A 175 -17.97 -8.68 15.18
CA TRP A 175 -18.57 -7.75 16.12
C TRP A 175 -17.76 -7.71 17.42
N ARG A 176 -16.96 -6.66 17.58
CA ARG A 176 -16.29 -6.31 18.83
C ARG A 176 -17.08 -5.20 19.50
N TRP A 177 -17.39 -5.38 20.78
CA TRP A 177 -17.93 -4.29 21.60
C TRP A 177 -16.92 -3.14 21.59
N GLY A 178 -17.29 -2.04 20.92
CA GLY A 178 -16.50 -0.81 20.96
C GLY A 178 -16.48 -0.30 22.40
N TYR A 179 -15.35 -0.39 23.08
CA TYR A 179 -15.20 0.28 24.37
C TYR A 179 -15.35 1.78 24.13
N PRO A 180 -16.32 2.47 24.79
CA PRO A 180 -16.43 3.90 24.65
C PRO A 180 -15.15 4.54 25.21
N VAL A 181 -14.38 5.19 24.34
CA VAL A 181 -13.22 5.98 24.76
C VAL A 181 -13.77 7.28 25.36
N ILE A 182 -13.97 7.28 26.68
CA ILE A 182 -14.40 8.46 27.41
C ILE A 182 -13.16 9.33 27.62
N ALA A 183 -13.18 10.55 27.06
CA ALA A 183 -12.10 11.51 27.28
C ALA A 183 -12.02 11.84 28.79
N ILE A 184 -10.92 11.45 29.43
CA ILE A 184 -10.69 11.75 30.84
C ILE A 184 -10.37 13.24 30.95
N LYS A 185 -11.30 14.03 31.51
CA LYS A 185 -11.07 15.45 31.78
C LYS A 185 -10.19 15.58 33.02
N ALA A 186 -9.01 16.17 32.87
CA ALA A 186 -8.13 16.45 34.00
C ALA A 186 -8.81 17.43 34.96
N VAL A 187 -9.04 17.01 36.21
CA VAL A 187 -9.54 17.87 37.28
C VAL A 187 -8.33 18.57 37.91
N LYS A 188 -8.38 19.91 38.02
CA LYS A 188 -7.34 20.64 38.77
C LYS A 188 -7.45 20.29 40.25
N PRO A 189 -6.34 19.97 40.95
CA PRO A 189 -6.39 19.75 42.39
C PRO A 189 -6.85 21.05 43.08
N GLY A 190 -8.01 21.01 43.74
CA GLY A 190 -8.58 22.12 44.52
C GLY A 190 -9.94 22.66 44.08
N SER A 191 -10.56 22.14 43.02
CA SER A 191 -11.93 22.55 42.62
C SER A 191 -12.97 21.48 43.01
N SER A 192 -13.27 21.37 44.31
CA SER A 192 -14.48 20.72 44.80
C SER A 192 -15.46 21.81 45.25
N SER A 193 -16.52 22.02 44.47
CA SER A 193 -17.73 22.74 44.91
C SER A 193 -18.75 21.70 45.32
#